data_AF-A0A443SMS6-F1
#
_entry.id   AF-A0A443SMS6-F1
#
_cell.length_a   1.000
_cell.length_b   1.000
_cell.length_c   1.000
_cell.angle_alpha   90.00
_cell.angle_beta   90.00
_cell.angle_gamma   90.00
#
_symmetry.space_group_name_H-M   'P 1'
#
loop_
_entity.id
_entity.type
_entity.pdbx_description
1 polymer ?
#
loop_
_entity_poly.entity_id
_entity_poly.type
_entity_poly.pdbx_seq_one_letter_code
_entity_poly.pdbx_strand_id
1 'polypeptide(L)'
;MNYIKSFINSMGCYPLEYNRAVHGPYDPCRYYGKPDTHVMDLKISEIPGWLSRRRFDPYSMICAVARWRNRHQVRYIFPYKSKSTYYLQMLFLFWVLSYANGYKTTHIRSSYLGNVQKWFHYITQMCITSLYNLVNAK
;
A
#
# COMPACT_ATOMS: atom_id res chain seq x y z
N MET A 1 -9.86 1.59 33.26
CA MET A 1 -9.76 0.48 32.30
C MET A 1 -8.52 0.71 31.44
N ASN A 2 -7.48 -0.13 31.55
CA ASN A 2 -6.24 0.06 30.80
C ASN A 2 -6.46 -0.30 29.32
N TYR A 3 -6.74 0.71 28.49
CA TYR A 3 -7.00 0.59 27.05
C TYR A 3 -5.90 -0.18 26.29
N ILE A 4 -4.66 -0.11 26.79
CA ILE A 4 -3.52 -0.87 26.25
C ILE A 4 -3.69 -2.37 26.46
N LYS A 5 -4.13 -2.81 27.66
CA LYS A 5 -4.37 -4.23 27.95
C LYS A 5 -5.53 -4.79 27.12
N SER A 6 -6.60 -4.02 26.93
CA SER A 6 -7.72 -4.45 26.06
C SER A 6 -7.32 -4.50 24.58
N PHE A 7 -6.48 -3.58 24.11
CA PHE A 7 -5.95 -3.59 22.75
C PHE A 7 -5.08 -4.84 22.50
N ILE A 8 -4.13 -5.12 23.40
CA ILE A 8 -3.26 -6.30 23.32
C ILE A 8 -4.09 -7.58 23.34
N ASN A 9 -5.07 -7.68 24.25
CA ASN A 9 -5.96 -8.84 24.33
C ASN A 9 -6.89 -9.00 23.10
N SER A 10 -7.12 -7.94 22.32
CA SER A 10 -7.91 -8.00 21.09
C SER A 10 -7.10 -8.45 19.86
N MET A 11 -5.77 -8.50 19.98
CA MET A 11 -4.91 -8.92 18.87
C MET A 11 -5.02 -10.43 18.66
N GLY A 12 -5.28 -10.85 17.42
CA GLY A 12 -5.48 -12.26 17.06
C GLY A 12 -6.90 -12.77 17.24
N CYS A 13 -7.79 -11.99 17.86
CA CYS A 13 -9.22 -12.30 17.88
C CYS A 13 -9.88 -11.98 16.53
N TYR A 14 -10.98 -12.68 16.24
CA TYR A 14 -11.85 -12.31 15.12
C TYR A 14 -12.47 -10.92 15.38
N PRO A 15 -12.79 -10.16 14.31
CA PRO A 15 -13.52 -8.91 14.46
C PRO A 15 -14.87 -9.15 15.14
N LEU A 16 -15.30 -8.21 15.96
CA LEU A 16 -16.55 -8.30 16.75
C LEU A 16 -17.78 -8.51 15.86
N GLU A 17 -17.73 -8.02 14.61
CA GLU A 17 -18.81 -8.12 13.65
C GLU A 17 -18.89 -9.50 12.97
N TYR A 18 -17.90 -10.38 13.15
CA TYR A 18 -17.89 -11.69 12.49
C TYR A 18 -18.68 -12.74 13.28
N ASN A 19 -19.75 -13.24 12.66
CA ASN A 19 -20.47 -14.42 13.08
C ASN A 19 -20.25 -15.60 12.11
N ARG A 20 -19.65 -16.70 12.60
CA ARG A 20 -19.40 -17.92 11.80
C ARG A 20 -20.68 -18.52 11.21
N ALA A 21 -21.80 -18.49 11.93
CA ALA A 21 -23.06 -19.08 11.46
C ALA A 21 -23.65 -18.32 10.26
N VAL A 22 -23.43 -17.00 10.19
CA VAL A 22 -23.96 -16.14 9.13
C VAL A 22 -22.98 -16.03 7.96
N HIS A 23 -21.67 -15.97 8.24
CA HIS A 23 -20.66 -15.65 7.23
C HIS A 23 -19.90 -16.85 6.68
N GLY A 24 -20.02 -18.02 7.30
CA GLY A 24 -19.22 -19.19 6.93
C GLY A 24 -17.76 -19.07 7.39
N PRO A 25 -16.80 -19.70 6.70
CA PRO A 25 -15.37 -19.58 7.00
C PRO A 25 -14.88 -18.14 6.97
N TYR A 26 -13.97 -17.81 7.87
CA TYR A 26 -13.41 -16.46 7.94
C TYR A 26 -12.55 -16.14 6.72
N ASP A 27 -12.98 -15.15 5.94
CA ASP A 27 -12.19 -14.52 4.89
C ASP A 27 -11.55 -13.20 5.40
N PRO A 28 -10.21 -13.09 5.47
CA PRO A 28 -9.51 -11.88 5.88
C PRO A 28 -9.60 -10.74 4.87
N CYS A 29 -10.10 -10.98 3.66
CA CYS A 29 -10.34 -9.96 2.65
C CYS A 29 -11.68 -9.24 2.87
N ARG A 30 -12.63 -9.84 3.57
CA ARG A 30 -14.00 -9.33 3.67
C ARG A 30 -14.14 -8.33 4.82
N TYR A 31 -15.03 -7.35 4.63
CA TYR A 31 -15.48 -6.48 5.72
C TYR A 31 -16.83 -7.00 6.22
N TYR A 32 -16.91 -7.30 7.52
CA TYR A 32 -18.10 -7.89 8.15
C TYR A 32 -19.03 -6.85 8.80
N GLY A 33 -18.59 -5.60 8.93
CA GLY A 33 -19.43 -4.53 9.44
C GLY A 33 -20.47 -4.05 8.43
N LYS A 34 -21.27 -3.05 8.83
CA LYS A 34 -22.28 -2.43 7.96
C LYS A 34 -21.61 -1.79 6.73
N PRO A 35 -21.92 -2.24 5.49
CA PRO A 35 -21.40 -1.59 4.30
C PRO A 35 -21.97 -0.18 4.17
N ASP A 36 -21.12 0.79 3.83
CA ASP A 36 -21.49 2.16 3.45
C ASP A 36 -21.42 2.29 1.93
N THR A 37 -21.89 3.41 1.39
CA THR A 37 -21.81 3.67 -0.06
C THR A 37 -20.35 3.68 -0.54
N HIS A 38 -20.11 3.13 -1.74
CA HIS A 38 -18.77 3.14 -2.32
C HIS A 38 -18.36 4.56 -2.69
N VAL A 39 -17.06 4.85 -2.58
CA VAL A 39 -16.50 6.17 -2.90
C VAL A 39 -16.88 6.65 -4.30
N MET A 40 -16.92 5.74 -5.28
CA MET A 40 -17.21 6.06 -6.68
C MET A 40 -18.68 6.37 -6.95
N ASP A 41 -19.58 5.98 -6.04
CA ASP A 41 -21.03 6.21 -6.18
C ASP A 41 -21.49 7.49 -5.47
N LEU A 42 -20.57 8.21 -4.82
CA LEU A 42 -20.87 9.42 -4.04
C LEU A 42 -20.93 10.68 -4.90
N LYS A 43 -21.84 11.57 -4.54
CA LYS A 43 -21.76 12.97 -4.99
C LYS A 43 -20.64 13.69 -4.25
N ILE A 44 -19.98 14.63 -4.91
CA ILE A 44 -18.87 15.41 -4.32
C ILE A 44 -19.33 16.14 -3.05
N SER A 45 -20.58 16.62 -3.02
CA SER A 45 -21.18 17.29 -1.86
C SER A 45 -21.37 16.37 -0.64
N GLU A 46 -21.47 15.05 -0.84
CA GLU A 46 -21.74 14.07 0.21
C GLU A 46 -20.44 13.51 0.83
N ILE A 47 -19.27 13.76 0.22
CA ILE A 47 -17.96 13.25 0.68
C ILE A 47 -17.66 13.62 2.14
N PRO A 48 -17.87 14.87 2.60
CA PRO A 48 -17.57 15.23 4.00
C PRO A 48 -18.45 14.46 4.99
N GLY A 49 -19.75 14.34 4.71
CA GLY A 49 -20.70 13.60 5.54
C GLY A 49 -20.50 12.07 5.47
N TRP A 50 -19.97 11.56 4.36
CA TRP A 50 -19.54 10.17 4.23
C TRP A 50 -18.27 9.90 5.05
N LEU A 51 -17.33 10.85 5.06
CA LEU A 51 -16.09 10.71 5.82
C LEU A 51 -16.35 10.74 7.33
N SER A 52 -17.27 11.58 7.81
CA SER A 52 -17.60 11.69 9.24
C SER A 52 -18.23 10.43 9.83
N ARG A 53 -18.87 9.58 9.02
CA ARG A 53 -19.42 8.28 9.47
C ARG A 53 -18.35 7.22 9.73
N ARG A 54 -17.11 7.45 9.31
CA ARG A 54 -16.02 6.46 9.44
C ARG A 54 -15.35 6.53 10.79
N ARG A 55 -14.99 5.35 11.30
CA ARG A 55 -14.21 5.22 12.52
C ARG A 55 -12.73 5.39 12.20
N PHE A 56 -12.14 6.50 12.65
CA PHE A 56 -10.70 6.79 12.53
C PHE A 56 -9.88 6.28 13.72
N ASP A 57 -10.24 5.10 14.22
CA ASP A 57 -9.48 4.45 15.28
C ASP A 57 -8.23 3.76 14.68
N PRO A 58 -7.05 3.84 15.32
CA PRO A 58 -5.82 3.20 14.83
C PRO A 58 -5.99 1.71 14.51
N TYR A 59 -6.75 0.97 15.32
CA TYR A 59 -7.06 -0.44 15.08
C TYR A 59 -7.88 -0.61 13.79
N SER A 60 -8.90 0.22 13.61
CA SER A 60 -9.77 0.18 12.42
C SER A 60 -8.98 0.48 11.14
N MET A 61 -8.00 1.39 11.21
CA MET A 61 -7.09 1.70 10.11
C MET A 61 -6.18 0.52 9.77
N ILE A 62 -5.53 -0.09 10.77
CA ILE A 62 -4.67 -1.27 10.57
C ILE A 62 -5.48 -2.41 9.94
N CYS A 63 -6.69 -2.68 10.44
CA CYS A 63 -7.56 -3.70 9.87
C CYS A 63 -7.95 -3.39 8.42
N ALA A 64 -8.19 -2.12 8.06
CA ALA A 64 -8.49 -1.72 6.70
C ALA A 64 -7.31 -1.97 5.74
N VAL A 65 -6.10 -1.58 6.16
CA VAL A 65 -4.86 -1.84 5.39
C VAL A 65 -4.60 -3.35 5.28
N ALA A 66 -4.80 -4.10 6.36
CA ALA A 66 -4.65 -5.56 6.35
C ALA A 66 -5.62 -6.22 5.35
N ARG A 67 -6.90 -5.81 5.31
CA ARG A 67 -7.87 -6.32 4.31
C ARG A 67 -7.43 -6.00 2.89
N TRP A 68 -7.03 -4.76 2.63
CA TRP A 68 -6.54 -4.33 1.32
C TRP A 68 -5.30 -5.14 0.87
N ARG A 69 -4.35 -5.35 1.79
CA ARG A 69 -3.14 -6.15 1.57
C ARG A 69 -3.47 -7.61 1.26
N ASN A 70 -4.35 -8.24 2.04
CA ASN A 70 -4.77 -9.63 1.79
C ASN A 70 -5.47 -9.76 0.42
N ARG A 71 -6.36 -8.82 0.07
CA ARG A 71 -6.99 -8.79 -1.27
C ARG A 71 -5.97 -8.71 -2.39
N HIS A 72 -4.93 -7.88 -2.23
CA HIS A 72 -3.86 -7.75 -3.22
C HIS A 72 -3.01 -9.03 -3.31
N GLN A 73 -2.66 -9.62 -2.16
CA GLN A 73 -1.88 -10.85 -2.11
C GLN A 73 -2.57 -12.03 -2.79
N VAL A 74 -3.85 -12.24 -2.48
CA VAL A 74 -4.67 -13.30 -3.07
C VAL A 74 -4.80 -13.14 -4.60
N ARG A 75 -4.78 -11.90 -5.10
CA ARG A 75 -4.97 -11.61 -6.52
C ARG A 75 -3.68 -11.70 -7.34
N TYR A 76 -2.53 -11.35 -6.77
CA TYR A 76 -1.30 -11.15 -7.54
C TYR A 76 -0.05 -11.87 -7.01
N ILE A 77 0.02 -12.23 -5.72
CA ILE A 77 1.26 -12.73 -5.09
C ILE A 77 1.22 -14.24 -4.84
N PHE A 78 0.09 -14.78 -4.37
CA PHE A 78 0.03 -16.19 -4.00
C PHE A 78 0.38 -17.12 -5.18
N PRO A 79 1.08 -18.24 -4.95
CA PRO A 79 1.70 -19.05 -6.01
C PRO A 79 0.69 -19.57 -7.02
N TYR A 80 -0.53 -19.89 -6.58
CA TYR A 80 -1.63 -20.34 -7.44
C TYR A 80 -2.15 -19.26 -8.41
N LYS A 81 -1.93 -17.97 -8.11
CA LYS A 81 -2.36 -16.81 -8.92
C LYS A 81 -1.23 -15.79 -9.08
N SER A 82 0.01 -16.27 -9.19
CA SER A 82 1.18 -15.41 -9.27
C SER A 82 1.17 -14.63 -10.59
N LYS A 83 1.13 -13.30 -10.50
CA LYS A 83 1.14 -12.39 -11.65
C LYS A 83 2.25 -11.37 -11.47
N SER A 84 3.02 -11.12 -12.54
CA SER A 84 4.04 -10.07 -12.56
C SER A 84 3.47 -8.66 -12.27
N THR A 85 2.16 -8.48 -12.44
CA THR A 85 1.42 -7.23 -12.20
C THR A 85 1.76 -6.55 -10.86
N TYR A 86 1.96 -7.30 -9.77
CA TYR A 86 2.30 -6.71 -8.47
C TYR A 86 3.63 -5.95 -8.51
N TYR A 87 4.66 -6.55 -9.10
CA TYR A 87 5.98 -5.93 -9.22
C TYR A 87 5.93 -4.68 -10.10
N LEU A 88 5.16 -4.72 -11.19
CA LEU A 88 4.96 -3.57 -12.07
C LEU A 88 4.23 -2.41 -11.36
N GLN A 89 3.23 -2.71 -10.52
CA GLN A 89 2.55 -1.68 -9.72
C GLN A 89 3.50 -1.00 -8.72
N MET A 90 4.39 -1.77 -8.09
CA MET A 90 5.39 -1.22 -7.15
C MET A 90 6.46 -0.38 -7.87
N LEU A 91 6.93 -0.83 -9.04
CA LEU A 91 7.86 -0.06 -9.89
C LEU A 91 7.22 1.25 -10.38
N PHE A 92 5.97 1.19 -10.83
CA PHE A 92 5.22 2.36 -11.24
C PHE A 92 5.04 3.35 -10.09
N LEU A 93 4.68 2.87 -8.89
CA LEU A 93 4.56 3.72 -7.70
C LEU A 93 5.90 4.39 -7.36
N PHE A 94 7.01 3.64 -7.38
CA PHE A 94 8.34 4.19 -7.15
C PHE A 94 8.71 5.28 -8.16
N TRP A 95 8.42 5.05 -9.45
CA TRP A 95 8.64 6.03 -10.51
C TRP A 95 7.83 7.31 -10.30
N VAL A 96 6.54 7.19 -9.99
CA VAL A 96 5.65 8.34 -9.71
C VAL A 96 6.14 9.14 -8.49
N LEU A 97 6.52 8.48 -7.40
CA LEU A 97 7.02 9.14 -6.19
C LEU A 97 8.35 9.86 -6.44
N SER A 98 9.26 9.22 -7.18
CA SER A 98 10.53 9.84 -7.59
C SER A 98 10.29 11.11 -8.42
N TYR A 99 9.38 11.04 -9.38
CA TYR A 99 8.99 12.19 -10.19
C TYR A 99 8.38 13.32 -9.34
N ALA A 100 7.43 12.99 -8.45
CA ALA A 100 6.79 13.97 -7.57
C ALA A 100 7.80 14.69 -6.64
N ASN A 101 8.76 13.93 -6.08
CA ASN A 101 9.84 14.49 -5.26
C ASN A 101 10.78 15.38 -6.09
N GLY A 102 11.06 15.00 -7.34
CA GLY A 102 11.91 15.75 -8.26
C GLY A 102 11.21 16.95 -8.93
N TYR A 103 9.87 16.99 -8.92
CA TYR A 103 9.06 17.91 -9.71
C TYR A 103 9.40 19.39 -9.47
N LYS A 104 9.59 19.78 -8.20
CA LYS A 104 9.94 21.15 -7.81
C LYS A 104 11.30 21.58 -8.37
N THR A 105 12.28 20.67 -8.35
CA THR A 105 13.64 20.91 -8.84
C THR A 105 13.69 20.97 -10.36
N THR A 106 12.90 20.15 -11.06
CA THR A 106 12.88 20.09 -12.53
C THR A 106 12.05 21.20 -13.16
N HIS A 107 10.91 21.58 -12.56
CA HIS A 107 10.03 22.62 -13.12
C HIS A 107 10.66 24.02 -13.05
N ILE A 108 11.50 24.30 -12.06
CA ILE A 108 12.20 25.59 -11.91
C ILE A 108 13.41 25.69 -12.85
N ARG A 109 13.88 24.58 -13.47
CA ARG A 109 15.10 24.54 -14.29
C ARG A 109 14.85 23.87 -15.64
N SER A 110 14.50 24.69 -16.64
CA SER A 110 14.29 24.36 -18.07
C SER A 110 15.55 23.88 -18.82
N SER A 111 16.33 22.94 -18.26
CA SER A 111 17.53 22.36 -18.92
C SER A 111 17.41 20.84 -18.97
N TYR A 112 16.62 20.33 -19.91
CA TYR A 112 16.12 18.96 -19.95
C TYR A 112 17.16 17.84 -20.20
N LEU A 113 18.39 18.16 -20.59
CA LEU A 113 19.39 17.13 -20.97
C LEU A 113 20.22 16.58 -19.79
N GLY A 114 20.30 17.31 -18.66
CA GLY A 114 21.25 16.97 -17.59
C GLY A 114 20.79 15.90 -16.59
N ASN A 115 19.49 15.75 -16.33
CA ASN A 115 19.00 14.90 -15.22
C ASN A 115 18.77 13.44 -15.60
N VAL A 116 18.39 13.15 -16.85
CA VAL A 116 18.28 11.78 -17.36
C VAL A 116 19.68 11.16 -17.47
N GLN A 117 20.66 11.91 -17.99
CA GLN A 117 22.07 11.49 -18.01
C GLN A 117 22.63 11.23 -16.61
N LYS A 118 22.30 12.07 -15.61
CA LYS A 118 22.71 11.85 -14.22
C LYS A 118 22.10 10.58 -13.63
N TRP A 119 20.81 10.32 -13.88
CA TRP A 119 20.14 9.10 -13.43
C TRP A 119 20.78 7.84 -14.04
N PHE A 120 21.05 7.85 -15.35
CA PHE A 120 21.78 6.75 -15.99
C PHE A 120 23.20 6.60 -15.41
N HIS A 121 23.92 7.70 -15.17
CA HIS A 121 25.24 7.68 -14.53
C HIS A 121 25.21 7.06 -13.13
N TYR A 122 24.24 7.42 -12.28
CA TYR A 122 24.11 6.87 -10.94
C TYR A 122 23.81 5.36 -10.98
N ILE A 123 22.95 4.91 -11.88
CA ILE A 123 22.65 3.48 -12.05
C ILE A 123 23.91 2.72 -12.53
N THR A 124 24.63 3.24 -13.52
CA THR A 124 25.86 2.59 -14.00
C THR A 124 26.94 2.56 -12.92
N GLN A 125 27.09 3.64 -12.15
CA GLN A 125 28.06 3.73 -11.04
C GLN A 125 27.78 2.69 -9.96
N MET A 126 26.50 2.50 -9.58
CA MET A 126 26.09 1.49 -8.60
C MET A 126 26.33 0.06 -9.11
N CYS A 127 26.08 -0.22 -10.39
CA CYS A 127 26.37 -1.52 -10.98
C CYS A 127 27.87 -1.81 -11.05
N ILE A 128 28.69 -0.82 -11.42
CA ILE A 128 30.16 -0.96 -11.52
C ILE A 128 30.77 -1.18 -10.13
N THR A 129 30.37 -0.43 -9.11
CA THR A 129 30.86 -0.63 -7.74
C THR A 129 30.43 -1.98 -7.17
N SER A 130 29.20 -2.42 -7.45
CA SER A 130 28.73 -3.76 -7.05
C SER A 130 29.53 -4.88 -7.73
N LEU A 131 29.88 -4.72 -9.01
CA LEU A 131 30.70 -5.69 -9.74
C LEU A 131 32.16 -5.70 -9.27
N TYR A 132 32.75 -4.53 -9.05
CA TYR A 132 34.11 -4.39 -8.53
C TYR A 132 34.27 -5.07 -7.16
N ASN A 133 33.30 -4.87 -6.26
CA ASN A 133 33.29 -5.52 -4.95
C ASN A 133 33.13 -7.04 -5.04
N LEU A 134 32.44 -7.56 -6.06
CA LEU A 134 32.31 -9.01 -6.29
C LEU A 134 33.59 -9.64 -6.86
N VAL A 135 34.31 -8.91 -7.72
CA VAL A 135 35.59 -9.37 -8.30
C VAL A 135 36.71 -9.38 -7.26
N ASN A 136 36.73 -8.39 -6.36
CA ASN A 136 37.73 -8.28 -5.30
C ASN A 136 37.35 -9.00 -3.98
N ALA A 137 36.21 -9.67 -3.94
CA ALA A 137 35.81 -10.52 -2.79
C ALA A 137 36.39 -11.96 -2.87
N LYS A 138 37.39 -12.19 -3.72
CA LYS A 138 38.26 -13.37 -3.74
C LYS A 138 39.61 -13.03 -3.13
#